data_AF-F9ELZ0-F1
#
_entry.id   AF-F9ELZ0-F1
#
_cell.length_a   1.000
_cell.length_b   1.000
_cell.length_c   1.000
_cell.angle_alpha   90.00
_cell.angle_beta   90.00
_cell.angle_gamma   90.00
#
_symmetry.space_group_name_H-M   'P 1'
#
loop_
_entity.id
_entity.type
_entity.pdbx_description
1 polymer ?
#
loop_
_entity_poly.entity_id
_entity_poly.type
_entity_poly.pdbx_seq_one_letter_code
_entity_poly.pdbx_strand_id
1 'polypeptide(L)'
;MYFKKCWDSLTDEERTIIQEEFDKGAEDNLTETKKLEDEYAQKLKDNGVTFHEVDAEAFNKAVAPVYEKFPKWTPGIYDKIMENLTQIREDIKNGK
;
A
#
# COMPACT_ATOMS: atom_id res chain seq x y z
N MET A 1 10.54 -2.39 9.81
CA MET A 1 11.87 -2.79 9.28
C MET A 1 12.87 -2.81 10.43
N TYR A 2 13.62 -3.89 10.59
CA TYR A 2 14.66 -4.01 11.61
C TYR A 2 16.05 -4.03 10.96
N PHE A 3 17.07 -3.58 11.69
CA PHE A 3 18.45 -3.78 11.26
C PHE A 3 18.78 -5.28 11.28
N LYS A 4 19.29 -5.81 10.16
CA LYS A 4 19.48 -7.27 9.99
C LYS A 4 20.25 -7.91 11.12
N LYS A 5 21.36 -7.29 11.58
CA LYS A 5 22.16 -7.81 12.71
C LYS A 5 21.35 -7.92 14.00
N CYS A 6 20.46 -6.97 14.26
CA CYS A 6 19.59 -7.00 15.43
C CYS A 6 18.58 -8.14 15.31
N TRP A 7 17.90 -8.24 14.17
CA TRP A 7 16.93 -9.29 13.89
C TRP A 7 17.53 -10.70 13.98
N ASP A 8 18.71 -10.89 13.40
CA ASP A 8 19.43 -12.17 13.42
C ASP A 8 19.90 -12.55 14.83
N SER A 9 20.14 -11.57 15.71
CA SER A 9 20.61 -11.81 17.08
C SER A 9 19.53 -12.31 18.04
N LEU A 10 18.25 -12.22 17.64
CA LEU A 10 17.12 -12.72 18.40
C LEU A 10 17.02 -14.25 18.31
N THR A 11 16.23 -14.84 19.20
CA THR A 11 15.79 -16.23 19.11
C THR A 11 14.68 -16.39 18.04
N ASP A 12 14.40 -17.63 17.64
CA ASP A 12 13.29 -17.91 16.72
C ASP A 12 11.93 -17.56 17.33
N GLU A 13 11.75 -17.79 18.64
CA GLU A 13 10.52 -17.45 19.37
C GLU A 13 10.30 -15.93 19.39
N GLU A 14 11.33 -15.15 19.72
CA GLU A 14 11.24 -13.68 19.71
C GLU A 14 10.94 -13.13 18.31
N ARG A 15 11.59 -13.67 17.26
CA ARG A 15 11.27 -13.29 15.87
C ARG A 15 9.84 -13.60 15.50
N THR A 16 9.34 -14.77 15.92
CA THR A 16 7.97 -15.21 15.64
C THR A 16 6.97 -14.29 16.31
N ILE A 17 7.14 -14.03 17.60
CA ILE A 17 6.27 -13.11 18.36
C ILE A 17 6.28 -11.72 17.72
N ILE A 18 7.45 -11.18 17.38
CA ILE A 18 7.52 -9.86 16.76
C ILE A 18 6.79 -9.85 15.40
N GLN A 19 7.00 -10.85 14.55
CA GLN A 19 6.35 -10.90 13.24
C GLN A 19 4.82 -10.98 13.40
N GLU A 20 4.33 -11.88 14.24
CA GLU A 20 2.89 -12.07 14.47
C GLU A 20 2.21 -10.81 15.03
N GLU A 21 2.82 -10.15 16.01
CA GLU A 21 2.22 -8.96 16.63
C GLU A 21 2.27 -7.73 15.70
N PHE A 22 3.29 -7.62 14.84
CA PHE A 22 3.31 -6.57 13.82
C PHE A 22 2.29 -6.81 12.71
N ASP A 23 2.05 -8.07 12.33
CA ASP A 23 1.02 -8.41 11.35
C ASP A 23 -0.39 -8.13 11.91
N LYS A 24 -0.66 -8.54 13.16
CA LYS A 24 -1.91 -8.17 13.86
C LYS A 24 -2.09 -6.66 13.97
N GLY A 25 -1.02 -5.95 14.36
CA GLY A 25 -1.04 -4.49 14.42
C GLY A 25 -1.31 -3.83 13.05
N ALA A 26 -0.83 -4.42 11.95
CA ALA A 26 -1.13 -3.95 10.61
C ALA A 26 -2.61 -4.16 10.23
N GLU A 27 -3.20 -5.31 10.59
CA GLU A 27 -4.62 -5.59 10.39
C GLU A 27 -5.52 -4.65 11.21
N ASP A 28 -5.19 -4.45 12.49
CA ASP A 28 -5.90 -3.52 13.38
C ASP A 28 -5.84 -2.09 12.84
N ASN A 29 -4.64 -1.63 12.46
CA ASN A 29 -4.45 -0.30 11.90
C ASN A 29 -5.20 -0.12 10.57
N LEU A 30 -5.20 -1.12 9.69
CA LEU A 30 -5.95 -1.07 8.43
C LEU A 30 -7.45 -0.97 8.67
N THR A 31 -7.97 -1.73 9.65
CA THR A 31 -9.39 -1.73 10.02
C THR A 31 -9.81 -0.37 10.55
N GLU A 32 -9.06 0.19 11.50
CA GLU A 32 -9.38 1.53 12.04
C GLU A 32 -9.19 2.63 10.99
N THR A 33 -8.18 2.54 10.12
CA THR A 33 -7.99 3.51 9.03
C THR A 33 -9.22 3.57 8.11
N LYS A 34 -9.71 2.42 7.65
CA LYS A 34 -10.90 2.35 6.78
C LYS A 34 -12.15 2.89 7.47
N LYS A 35 -12.31 2.61 8.77
CA LYS A 35 -13.44 3.10 9.57
C LYS A 35 -13.39 4.62 9.77
N LEU A 36 -12.20 5.17 9.99
CA LEU A 36 -12.01 6.59 10.27
C LEU A 36 -11.95 7.47 9.02
N GLU A 37 -11.72 6.89 7.84
CA GLU A 37 -11.61 7.61 6.58
C GLU A 37 -12.84 8.49 6.29
N ASP A 38 -14.05 7.90 6.37
CA ASP A 38 -15.31 8.64 6.16
C ASP A 38 -15.55 9.69 7.26
N GLU A 39 -15.23 9.35 8.52
CA GLU A 39 -15.38 10.27 9.66
C GLU A 39 -14.49 11.50 9.47
N TYR A 40 -13.25 11.31 9.06
CA TYR A 40 -12.29 12.40 8.87
C TYR A 40 -12.58 13.19 7.61
N ALA A 41 -13.01 12.53 6.52
CA ALA A 41 -13.49 13.22 5.34
C ALA A 41 -14.66 14.17 5.68
N GLN A 42 -15.59 13.74 6.54
CA GLN A 42 -16.67 14.61 6.99
C GLN A 42 -16.17 15.77 7.85
N LYS A 43 -15.28 15.52 8.83
CA LYS A 43 -14.68 16.59 9.63
C LYS A 43 -13.94 17.63 8.78
N LEU A 44 -13.25 17.20 7.72
CA LEU A 44 -12.60 18.11 6.78
C LEU A 44 -13.63 19.00 6.07
N LYS A 45 -14.75 18.43 5.59
CA LYS A 45 -15.86 19.20 5.00
C LYS A 45 -16.44 20.20 5.98
N ASP A 46 -16.67 19.79 7.22
CA ASP A 46 -17.22 20.65 8.28
C ASP A 46 -16.27 21.82 8.62
N ASN A 47 -14.96 21.63 8.42
CA ASN A 47 -13.94 22.68 8.57
C ASN A 47 -13.69 23.49 7.27
N GLY A 48 -14.57 23.35 6.27
CA GLY A 48 -14.54 24.16 5.06
C GLY A 48 -13.72 23.59 3.90
N VAL A 49 -13.25 22.34 4.00
CA VAL A 49 -12.57 21.67 2.87
C VAL A 49 -13.59 21.24 1.82
N THR A 50 -13.34 21.57 0.56
CA THR A 50 -14.10 21.06 -0.58
C THR A 50 -13.30 19.97 -1.28
N PHE A 51 -13.93 18.80 -1.47
CA PHE A 51 -13.33 17.69 -2.21
C PHE A 51 -13.65 17.84 -3.70
N HIS A 52 -12.64 17.61 -4.53
CA HIS A 52 -12.76 17.66 -5.99
C HIS A 52 -12.30 16.33 -6.57
N GLU A 53 -13.14 15.76 -7.43
CA GLU A 53 -12.77 14.58 -8.20
C GLU A 53 -11.75 14.93 -9.30
N VAL A 54 -10.92 13.96 -9.66
CA VAL A 54 -9.85 14.11 -10.63
C VAL A 54 -10.01 13.16 -11.81
N ASP A 55 -9.48 13.55 -12.97
CA ASP A 55 -9.34 12.65 -14.11
C ASP A 55 -8.18 11.67 -13.88
N ALA A 56 -8.49 10.54 -13.24
CA ALA A 56 -7.51 9.53 -12.90
C ALA A 56 -6.74 8.99 -14.12
N GLU A 57 -7.36 8.90 -15.31
CA GLU A 57 -6.68 8.40 -16.50
C GLU A 57 -5.67 9.42 -17.03
N ALA A 58 -6.03 10.71 -17.05
CA ALA A 58 -5.11 11.78 -17.42
C ALA A 58 -3.91 11.84 -16.46
N PHE A 59 -4.14 11.73 -15.15
CA PHE A 59 -3.06 11.68 -14.16
C PHE A 59 -2.16 10.45 -14.35
N ASN A 60 -2.74 9.26 -14.54
CA ASN A 60 -1.98 8.04 -14.80
C ASN A 60 -1.08 8.16 -16.04
N LYS A 61 -1.60 8.72 -17.14
CA LYS A 61 -0.81 8.98 -18.36
C LYS A 61 0.29 10.02 -18.11
N ALA A 62 -0.01 11.08 -17.37
CA ALA A 62 0.95 12.15 -17.08
C ALA A 62 2.14 11.66 -16.25
N VAL A 63 1.93 10.71 -15.32
CA VAL A 63 3.00 10.18 -14.47
C VAL A 63 3.72 8.97 -15.05
N ALA A 64 3.21 8.35 -16.11
CA ALA A 64 3.80 7.15 -16.71
C ALA A 64 5.31 7.27 -17.02
N PRO A 65 5.85 8.40 -17.52
CA PRO A 65 7.29 8.52 -17.77
C PRO A 65 8.18 8.43 -16.52
N VAL A 66 7.61 8.55 -15.31
CA VAL A 66 8.37 8.43 -14.05
C VAL A 66 8.94 7.02 -13.88
N TYR A 67 8.22 5.98 -14.33
CA TYR A 67 8.64 4.59 -14.18
C TYR A 67 9.90 4.24 -15.01
N GLU A 68 10.25 5.07 -16.00
CA GLU A 68 11.44 4.89 -16.83
C GLU A 68 12.68 5.60 -16.27
N LYS A 69 12.53 6.45 -15.23
CA LYS A 69 13.62 7.30 -14.70
C LYS A 69 14.57 6.58 -13.74
N PHE A 70 14.41 5.29 -13.53
CA PHE A 70 15.12 4.53 -12.51
C PHE A 70 16.02 3.44 -13.12
N PRO A 71 17.24 3.79 -13.58
CA PRO A 71 18.11 2.85 -14.30
C PRO A 71 18.67 1.71 -13.45
N LYS A 72 18.53 1.79 -12.11
CA LYS A 72 18.97 0.76 -11.17
C LYS A 72 17.87 -0.27 -10.87
N TRP A 73 16.67 -0.09 -11.40
CA TRP A 73 15.61 -1.07 -11.22
C TRP A 73 15.95 -2.36 -11.96
N THR A 74 15.50 -3.47 -11.38
CA THR A 74 15.54 -4.76 -12.05
C THR A 74 14.79 -4.62 -13.39
N PRO A 75 15.41 -4.99 -14.53
CA PRO A 75 14.75 -4.89 -15.83
C PRO A 75 13.39 -5.60 -15.83
N GLY A 76 12.36 -4.94 -16.36
CA GLY A 76 10.99 -5.48 -16.45
C GLY A 76 10.19 -5.48 -15.14
N ILE A 77 10.69 -4.86 -14.06
CA ILE A 77 9.98 -4.88 -12.76
C ILE A 77 8.61 -4.18 -12.82
N TYR A 78 8.49 -3.10 -13.60
CA TYR A 78 7.22 -2.40 -13.77
C TYR A 78 6.17 -3.28 -14.44
N ASP A 79 6.54 -3.94 -15.55
CA ASP A 79 5.64 -4.84 -16.29
C ASP A 79 5.17 -5.99 -15.40
N LYS A 80 6.07 -6.58 -14.62
CA LYS A 80 5.74 -7.66 -13.67
C LYS A 80 4.78 -7.20 -12.57
N ILE A 81 4.93 -5.97 -12.06
CA ILE A 81 3.99 -5.39 -11.09
C ILE A 81 2.61 -5.20 -11.74
N MET A 82 2.57 -4.69 -12.97
CA MET A 82 1.31 -4.45 -13.69
C MET A 82 0.58 -5.75 -14.07
N GLU A 83 1.32 -6.80 -14.43
CA GLU A 83 0.78 -8.15 -14.64
C GLU A 83 0.11 -8.68 -13.36
N ASN A 84 0.83 -8.65 -12.23
CA ASN A 84 0.29 -9.07 -10.94
C ASN A 84 -0.93 -8.23 -10.52
N LEU A 85 -0.90 -6.91 -10.71
CA LEU A 85 -2.03 -6.03 -10.40
C LEU A 85 -3.24 -6.30 -11.28
N THR A 86 -3.02 -6.66 -12.55
CA THR A 86 -4.11 -7.04 -13.46
C THR A 86 -4.77 -8.32 -12.97
N GLN A 87 -3.99 -9.34 -12.62
CA GLN A 87 -4.49 -10.59 -12.06
C GLN A 87 -5.27 -10.37 -10.75
N ILE A 88 -4.72 -9.59 -9.81
CA ILE A 88 -5.38 -9.25 -8.54
C ILE A 88 -6.74 -8.58 -8.78
N ARG A 89 -6.83 -7.64 -9.73
CA ARG A 89 -8.09 -6.97 -10.07
C ARG A 89 -9.12 -7.93 -10.65
N GLU A 90 -8.68 -8.86 -11.49
CA GLU A 90 -9.56 -9.90 -12.04
C GLU A 90 -10.07 -10.84 -10.95
N ASP A 91 -9.20 -11.26 -10.03
CA ASP A 91 -9.58 -12.13 -8.92
C ASP A 91 -10.59 -11.45 -7.98
N ILE A 92 -10.34 -10.18 -7.61
CA ILE A 92 -11.29 -9.38 -6.81
C ILE A 92 -12.63 -9.25 -7.53
N LYS A 93 -12.63 -8.95 -8.83
CA LYS A 93 -13.86 -8.84 -9.64
C LYS A 93 -14.65 -10.15 -9.67
N ASN A 94 -13.94 -11.28 -9.64
CA ASN A 94 -14.52 -12.62 -9.64
C ASN A 94 -14.83 -13.15 -8.23
N GLY A 95 -14.62 -12.36 -7.18
CA GLY A 95 -14.91 -12.72 -5.80
C GLY A 95 -13.99 -13.81 -5.23
N LYS A 96 -12.77 -13.91 -5.74
CA LYS A 96 -11.72 -14.79 -5.22
C LYS A 96 -10.86 -14.10 -4.17
#